data_AF-A0A163XCH3-F1
#
_entry.id   AF-A0A163XCH3-F1
#
_cell.length_a   1.000
_cell.length_b   1.000
_cell.length_c   1.000
_cell.angle_alpha   90.00
_cell.angle_beta   90.00
_cell.angle_gamma   90.00
#
_symmetry.space_group_name_H-M   'P 1'
#
loop_
_entity.id
_entity.type
_entity.pdbx_description
1 polymer ?
#
loop_
_entity_poly.entity_id
_entity_poly.type
_entity_poly.pdbx_seq_one_letter_code
_entity_poly.pdbx_strand_id
1 'polypeptide(L)' 'MRAERAAGYCDEPSVASFLQQVARGIYPPPLISDCDPKWHRTRLDAAIDARHGLSGCAAPDQDVVDLI' A
#
# COMPACT_ATOMS: atom_id res chain seq x y z
N MET A 1 -8.80 0.42 8.93
CA MET A 1 -8.03 -0.71 9.50
C MET A 1 -6.70 -0.16 9.98
N ARG A 2 -6.23 -0.62 11.14
CA ARG A 2 -4.90 -0.24 11.68
C ARG A 2 -3.78 -0.95 10.91
N ALA A 3 -2.55 -0.45 11.06
CA ALA A 3 -1.37 -0.98 10.37
C ALA A 3 -1.16 -2.49 10.61
N GLU A 4 -1.32 -2.97 11.86
CA GLU A 4 -1.22 -4.39 12.22
C GLU A 4 -2.20 -5.27 11.43
N ARG A 5 -3.46 -4.83 11.37
CA ARG A 5 -4.52 -5.55 10.65
C ARG A 5 -4.37 -5.45 9.14
N ALA A 6 -3.85 -4.33 8.63
CA ALA A 6 -3.57 -4.15 7.21
C ALA A 6 -2.41 -5.03 6.75
N ALA A 7 -1.34 -5.13 7.54
CA ALA A 7 -0.20 -6.01 7.26
C ALA A 7 -0.64 -7.48 7.16
N GLY A 8 -1.41 -7.96 8.15
CA GLY A 8 -1.96 -9.32 8.10
C GLY A 8 -2.98 -9.54 6.97
N TYR A 9 -3.68 -8.48 6.53
CA TYR A 9 -4.58 -8.58 5.38
C TYR A 9 -3.83 -8.74 4.05
N CYS A 10 -2.69 -8.08 3.92
CA CYS A 10 -1.82 -8.12 2.74
C CYS A 10 -0.82 -9.30 2.75
N ASP A 11 -0.94 -10.23 3.71
CA ASP A 11 0.00 -11.34 3.93
C ASP A 11 1.46 -10.90 4.13
N GLU A 12 1.65 -9.73 4.75
CA GLU A 12 2.97 -9.17 5.00
C GLU A 12 3.62 -9.77 6.25
N PRO A 13 4.94 -10.05 6.23
CA PRO A 13 5.62 -10.71 7.33
C PRO A 13 5.71 -9.83 8.59
N SER A 14 5.53 -8.52 8.46
CA SER A 14 5.59 -7.56 9.55
C SER A 14 4.95 -6.22 9.17
N VAL A 15 4.51 -5.46 10.17
CA VAL A 15 4.00 -4.09 9.97
C VAL A 15 5.04 -3.18 9.32
N ALA A 16 6.31 -3.32 9.69
CA ALA A 16 7.40 -2.58 9.06
C ALA A 16 7.57 -2.89 7.57
N SER A 17 7.39 -4.15 7.16
CA SER A 17 7.42 -4.53 5.73
C SER A 17 6.25 -3.95 4.96
N PHE A 18 5.06 -4.00 5.56
CA PHE A 18 3.87 -3.35 5.00
C PHE A 18 4.10 -1.83 4.82
N LEU A 19 4.61 -1.13 5.84
CA LEU A 19 4.89 0.31 5.76
C LEU A 19 5.98 0.64 4.73
N GLN A 20 7.00 -0.21 4.57
CA GLN A 20 7.98 -0.06 3.50
C GLN A 20 7.34 -0.21 2.11
N GLN A 21 6.40 -1.14 1.95
CA GLN A 21 5.66 -1.29 0.69
C GLN A 21 4.72 -0.11 0.43
N VAL A 22 4.10 0.45 1.46
CA VAL A 22 3.34 1.71 1.36
C VAL A 22 4.26 2.86 0.93
N ALA A 23 5.44 2.99 1.53
CA ALA A 23 6.43 4.02 1.18
C ALA A 23 6.97 3.86 -0.26
N ARG A 24 7.02 2.62 -0.76
CA ARG A 24 7.37 2.29 -2.15
C ARG A 24 6.23 2.47 -3.14
N GLY A 25 5.04 2.87 -2.69
CA GLY A 25 3.86 3.05 -3.54
C GLY A 25 3.15 1.75 -3.97
N ILE A 26 3.54 0.60 -3.40
CA ILE A 26 2.88 -0.69 -3.68
C ILE A 26 1.50 -0.75 -3.05
N TYR A 27 1.38 -0.27 -1.82
CA TYR A 27 0.09 -0.17 -1.12
C TYR A 27 -0.28 1.30 -0.92
N PRO A 28 -1.58 1.64 -0.95
CA PRO A 28 -2.03 3.01 -0.73
C PRO A 28 -1.66 3.51 0.67
N PRO A 29 -1.37 4.81 0.82
CA PRO A 29 -1.12 5.42 2.12
C PRO A 29 -2.38 5.37 3.00
N PRO A 30 -2.21 5.42 4.34
CA PRO A 30 -3.34 5.51 5.24
C PRO A 30 -4.07 6.83 5.03
N LEU A 31 -5.38 6.83 5.27
CA LEU A 31 -6.09 8.08 5.47
C LEU A 31 -5.69 8.63 6.83
N ILE A 32 -5.17 9.86 6.83
CA ILE A 32 -4.87 10.59 8.05
C ILE A 32 -6.20 10.99 8.66
N SER A 33 -6.48 10.47 9.85
CA SER A 33 -7.62 10.83 10.68
C SER A 33 -7.06 11.33 12.01
N ASP A 34 -7.77 12.24 12.66
CA ASP A 34 -7.32 13.04 13.83
C ASP A 34 -6.57 12.27 14.93
N CYS A 35 -6.74 10.96 15.05
CA CYS A 35 -6.11 10.16 16.11
C CYS A 35 -5.34 8.92 15.65
N ASP A 36 -5.54 8.42 14.43
CA ASP A 36 -4.90 7.16 14.00
C ASP A 36 -4.92 7.00 12.48
N PRO A 37 -3.78 6.69 11.83
CA PRO A 37 -3.74 6.38 10.40
C PRO A 37 -4.59 5.12 10.10
N LYS A 38 -5.60 5.27 9.23
CA LYS A 38 -6.52 4.19 8.89
C LYS A 38 -6.42 3.82 7.42
N TRP A 39 -6.12 2.55 7.15
CA TRP A 39 -6.24 1.97 5.82
C TRP A 39 -7.66 1.51 5.53
N HIS A 40 -8.17 1.83 4.34
CA HIS A 40 -9.45 1.32 3.87
C HIS A 40 -9.27 0.00 3.16
N ARG A 41 -10.10 -0.99 3.51
CA ARG A 41 -10.04 -2.34 2.94
C ARG A 41 -10.14 -2.30 1.42
N THR A 42 -11.13 -1.59 0.89
CA THR A 42 -11.36 -1.46 -0.56
C THR A 42 -10.17 -0.89 -1.31
N ARG A 43 -9.39 0.02 -0.71
CA ARG A 43 -8.19 0.59 -1.35
C ARG A 43 -7.04 -0.42 -1.37
N LEU A 44 -6.87 -1.18 -0.29
CA LEU A 44 -5.89 -2.26 -0.25
C LEU A 44 -6.27 -3.37 -1.24
N ASP A 45 -7.55 -3.71 -1.31
CA ASP A 45 -8.09 -4.70 -2.24
C ASP A 45 -7.80 -4.33 -3.70
N ALA A 46 -8.06 -3.08 -4.08
CA ALA A 46 -7.73 -2.58 -5.41
C ALA A 46 -6.22 -2.62 -5.72
N ALA A 47 -5.36 -2.38 -4.72
CA ALA A 47 -3.91 -2.47 -4.91
C ALA A 47 -3.41 -3.91 -5.02
N ILE A 48 -4.01 -4.83 -4.25
CA ILE A 48 -3.75 -6.27 -4.33
C ILE A 48 -4.20 -6.78 -5.71
N ASP A 49 -5.41 -6.42 -6.15
CA ASP A 49 -5.98 -6.80 -7.44
C ASP A 49 -5.15 -6.26 -8.62
N ALA A 50 -4.70 -5.01 -8.54
CA ALA A 50 -3.76 -4.42 -9.51
C ALA A 50 -2.43 -5.17 -9.56
N ARG A 51 -1.91 -5.61 -8.39
CA ARG A 51 -0.66 -6.39 -8.30
C ARG A 51 -0.79 -7.80 -8.85
N HIS A 52 -1.94 -8.45 -8.65
CA HIS A 52 -2.21 -9.79 -9.18
C HIS A 52 -2.59 -9.78 -10.67
N GLY A 53 -2.59 -8.61 -11.33
CA GLY A 53 -2.93 -8.49 -12.75
C GLY A 53 -4.41 -8.72 -13.04
N LEU A 54 -5.27 -8.65 -12.01
CA LEU A 54 -6.72 -8.79 -12.13
C LEU A 54 -7.38 -7.45 -12.51
N SER A 55 -6.74 -6.32 -12.14
CA SER A 55 -7.06 -5.00 -12.67
C SER A 55 -6.04 -4.64 -13.74
N GLY A 56 -6.46 -4.71 -15.00
CA GLY A 56 -5.70 -4.15 -16.11
C GLY A 56 -5.43 -2.67 -15.89
N CYS A 57 -4.15 -2.29 -15.91
CA CYS A 57 -3.67 -0.91 -16.00
C CYS A 57 -3.72 -0.08 -14.70
N ALA A 58 -2.63 -0.08 -13.93
CA ALA A 58 -2.09 1.11 -13.25
C ALA A 58 -0.74 0.78 -12.60
N ALA A 59 0.34 0.97 -13.35
CA ALA A 59 1.67 1.12 -12.75
C ALA A 59 1.77 2.57 -12.22
N PRO A 60 2.05 2.81 -10.93
CA PRO A 60 2.52 4.10 -10.50
C PRO A 60 4.04 4.14 -10.68
N ASP A 61 4.44 4.84 -11.74
CA ASP A 61 5.51 5.83 -11.74
C ASP A 61 6.72 5.54 -10.83
N GLN A 62 7.73 4.87 -11.39
CA GLN A 62 9.09 4.94 -10.88
C GLN A 62 9.64 6.31 -11.29
N ASP A 63 9.49 7.32 -10.43
CA ASP A 63 10.35 8.50 -10.41
C ASP A 63 11.79 8.03 -10.13
N VAL A 64 12.47 7.62 -11.20
CA VAL A 64 13.91 7.52 -11.28
C VAL A 64 14.46 8.94 -11.23
N VAL A 65 14.73 9.43 -10.03
CA VAL A 65 15.63 10.58 -9.86
C VAL A 65 17.06 10.10 -10.12
N ASP A 66 17.40 9.95 -11.40
CA ASP A 66 18.78 10.07 -11.87
C ASP A 66 19.06 11.58 -11.97
N LEU A 67 19.85 12.11 -11.04
CA LEU A 67 20.41 13.45 -11.19
C LEU A 67 21.93 13.37 -11.03
N ILE A 68 22.55 13.35 -12.20
CA ILE A 68 23.98 13.55 -12.50
C ILE A 68 24.43 14.93 -12.01
#